data_AF-A0A8J1XL49-F1
#
_entry.id   AF-A0A8J1XL49-F1
#
_cell.length_a   1.000
_cell.length_b   1.000
_cell.length_c   1.000
_cell.angle_alpha   90.00
_cell.angle_beta   90.00
_cell.angle_gamma   90.00
#
_symmetry.space_group_name_H-M   'P 1'
#
loop_
_entity.id
_entity.type
_entity.pdbx_description
1 polymer ?
#
loop_
_entity_poly.entity_id
_entity_poly.type
_entity_poly.pdbx_seq_one_letter_code
_entity_poly.pdbx_strand_id
1 'polypeptide(L)'
;MNTMMLVSLAVAMAIAVSANPSDRLAELEGLQLENEAVSGVEKRSVSLSQYRTNQLKAHNDKRAIHNAPPLVLDATLNNEAQAYAEYLLSNNKFIHCSDIRDQNIQGIGCDASTSEAGENLAKSGGQVDNYDATAPWYNEVNEYDFCDQGFSEQTGHFTQVVWKGTTKVGFGRAIGAGGTYVVARYLPGGNSGKYYLNVGDAPASLNRAACPPTAPPSTTRIAECQRLAGIFNMNLYYDENTDKPSAHDKPACSLVCDPGNIVFSFNQIEGQLDCEKRDGSTGMCVSNVCT
;
A
#
# COMPACT_ATOMS: atom_id res chain seq x y z
N MET A 1 16.34 42.16 16.77
CA MET A 1 17.33 42.43 15.71
C MET A 1 18.34 41.29 15.73
N ASN A 2 18.49 40.60 14.61
CA ASN A 2 19.06 39.24 14.55
C ASN A 2 20.59 39.29 14.63
N THR A 3 21.20 38.54 15.54
CA THR A 3 22.66 38.50 15.80
C THR A 3 23.47 38.08 14.56
N MET A 4 22.86 37.29 13.67
CA MET A 4 23.44 36.93 12.36
C MET A 4 23.67 38.10 11.41
N MET A 5 22.84 39.16 11.46
CA MET A 5 23.04 40.33 10.61
C MET A 5 24.23 41.18 11.05
N LEU A 6 24.56 41.18 12.35
CA LEU A 6 25.68 41.94 12.90
C LEU A 6 27.03 41.31 12.56
N VAL A 7 27.13 39.98 12.55
CA VAL A 7 28.37 39.27 12.18
C VAL A 7 28.69 39.45 10.69
N SER A 8 27.69 39.31 9.81
CA SER A 8 27.88 39.52 8.37
C SER A 8 28.22 40.98 8.02
N LEU A 9 27.72 41.95 8.80
CA LEU A 9 28.02 43.36 8.60
C LEU A 9 29.43 43.73 9.09
N ALA A 10 29.90 43.11 10.18
CA ALA A 10 31.25 43.30 10.71
C ALA A 10 32.32 42.74 9.76
N VAL A 11 32.07 41.57 9.16
CA VAL A 11 32.96 40.96 8.15
C VAL A 11 33.02 41.81 6.88
N ALA A 12 31.88 42.36 6.43
CA ALA A 12 31.85 43.24 5.27
C ALA A 12 32.56 44.59 5.51
N MET A 13 32.54 45.10 6.74
CA MET A 13 33.22 46.36 7.09
C MET A 13 34.75 46.20 7.20
N ALA A 14 35.26 45.05 7.65
CA ALA A 14 36.71 44.79 7.71
C ALA A 14 37.35 44.76 6.30
N ILE A 15 36.64 44.24 5.30
CA ILE A 15 37.12 44.10 3.92
C ILE A 15 37.24 45.46 3.18
N ALA A 16 36.56 46.50 3.68
CA ALA A 16 36.49 47.81 3.03
C ALA A 16 37.59 48.80 3.46
N VAL A 17 38.40 48.50 4.48
CA VAL A 17 39.40 49.44 5.04
C VAL A 17 40.84 49.15 4.58
N SER A 18 41.12 48.00 3.97
CA SER A 18 42.47 47.67 3.49
C SER A 18 42.76 48.19 2.07
N ALA A 19 43.69 49.15 1.97
CA ALA A 19 44.08 49.85 0.75
C ALA A 19 45.16 49.14 -0.11
N ASN A 20 45.53 47.89 0.20
CA ASN A 20 46.60 47.20 -0.53
C ASN A 20 46.25 45.72 -0.85
N PRO A 21 46.43 45.23 -2.09
CA PRO A 21 46.01 43.87 -2.49
C PRO A 21 46.81 42.73 -1.82
N SER A 22 48.05 42.99 -1.42
CA SER A 22 48.97 41.99 -0.86
C SER A 22 48.65 41.65 0.61
N ASP A 23 48.07 42.59 1.35
CA ASP A 23 47.72 42.40 2.77
C ASP A 23 46.41 41.62 2.96
N ARG A 24 45.58 41.52 1.90
CA ARG A 24 44.31 40.77 1.92
C ARG A 24 44.49 39.25 2.00
N LEU A 25 45.64 38.72 1.58
CA LEU A 25 45.90 37.28 1.58
C LEU A 25 46.42 36.78 2.93
N ALA A 26 47.19 37.59 3.66
CA ALA A 26 47.70 37.23 4.99
C ALA A 26 46.61 37.24 6.08
N GLU A 27 45.56 38.05 5.93
CA GLU A 27 44.41 38.09 6.85
C GLU A 27 43.42 36.92 6.63
N LEU A 28 43.48 36.25 5.46
CA LEU A 28 42.64 35.09 5.13
C LEU A 28 43.23 33.77 5.66
N GLU A 29 44.54 33.68 5.90
CA GLU A 29 45.19 32.47 6.42
C GLU A 29 45.21 32.39 7.96
N GLY A 30 44.93 33.49 8.66
CA GLY A 30 44.91 33.56 10.13
C GLY A 30 43.55 33.37 10.80
N LEU A 31 42.45 33.29 10.03
CA LEU A 31 41.13 33.01 10.58
C LEU A 31 40.89 31.49 10.59
N GLN A 32 41.47 30.83 11.59
CA GLN A 32 40.93 29.56 12.07
C GLN A 32 39.47 29.82 12.45
N LEU A 33 38.52 29.42 11.60
CA LEU A 33 37.14 29.24 12.05
C LEU A 33 37.21 28.12 13.09
N GLU A 34 37.29 28.51 14.36
CA GLU A 34 36.98 27.62 15.46
C GLU A 34 35.58 27.07 15.18
N ASN A 35 35.52 25.81 14.79
CA ASN A 35 34.29 25.06 14.69
C ASN A 35 33.85 24.76 16.12
N GLU A 36 33.43 25.82 16.84
CA GLU A 36 32.64 25.65 18.04
C GLU A 36 31.37 24.93 17.61
N ALA A 37 31.24 23.69 18.07
CA ALA A 37 30.06 22.89 17.88
C ALA A 37 28.84 23.72 18.30
N VAL A 38 28.04 24.15 17.32
CA VAL A 38 26.72 24.75 17.57
C VAL A 38 25.84 23.64 18.14
N SER A 39 25.93 23.47 19.46
CA SER A 39 24.95 22.77 20.28
C SER A 39 23.66 23.60 20.27
N GLY A 40 22.84 23.43 19.24
CA GLY A 40 21.62 24.24 19.14
C GLY A 40 20.82 24.15 17.84
N VAL A 41 21.03 23.15 16.98
CA VAL A 41 19.99 22.85 15.98
C VAL A 41 18.85 22.19 16.73
N GLU A 42 17.87 22.97 17.21
CA GLU A 42 16.57 22.41 17.57
C GLU A 42 16.10 21.58 16.37
N LYS A 43 16.06 20.24 16.53
CA LYS A 43 15.47 19.35 15.53
C LYS A 43 14.04 19.81 15.32
N ARG A 44 13.78 20.51 14.22
CA ARG A 44 12.44 20.94 13.84
C ARG A 44 11.56 19.69 13.73
N SER A 45 10.49 19.64 14.50
CA SER A 45 9.55 18.53 14.45
C SER A 45 8.88 18.45 13.08
N VAL A 46 8.70 17.23 12.58
CA VAL A 46 8.03 16.93 11.32
C VAL A 46 6.54 17.12 11.53
N SER A 47 5.93 18.03 10.76
CA SER A 47 4.48 18.23 10.78
C SER A 47 3.75 16.98 10.31
N LEU A 48 2.51 16.77 10.79
CA LEU A 48 1.72 15.61 10.38
C LEU A 48 1.46 15.57 8.87
N SER A 49 1.31 16.73 8.23
CA SER A 49 1.20 16.82 6.76
C SER A 49 2.46 16.31 6.06
N GLN A 50 3.64 16.78 6.50
CA GLN A 50 4.92 16.33 5.95
C GLN A 50 5.12 14.83 6.17
N TYR A 51 4.75 14.33 7.36
CA TYR A 51 4.79 12.90 7.67
C TYR A 51 3.93 12.08 6.70
N ARG A 52 2.68 12.50 6.45
CA ARG A 52 1.78 11.85 5.48
C ARG A 52 2.37 11.85 4.06
N THR A 53 3.00 12.94 3.64
CA THR A 53 3.69 13.01 2.35
C THR A 53 4.87 12.05 2.28
N ASN A 54 5.68 11.95 3.35
CA ASN A 54 6.80 11.02 3.42
C ASN A 54 6.32 9.57 3.34
N GLN A 55 5.28 9.21 4.11
CA GLN A 55 4.71 7.86 4.09
C GLN A 55 4.08 7.52 2.73
N LEU A 56 3.36 8.45 2.10
CA LEU A 56 2.80 8.25 0.77
C LEU A 56 3.91 7.98 -0.26
N LYS A 57 4.98 8.79 -0.21
CA LYS A 57 6.14 8.59 -1.09
C LYS A 57 6.76 7.22 -0.89
N ALA A 58 7.01 6.83 0.37
CA ALA A 58 7.57 5.51 0.68
C ALA A 58 6.67 4.38 0.15
N HIS A 59 5.36 4.46 0.32
CA HIS A 59 4.42 3.47 -0.24
C HIS A 59 4.51 3.41 -1.76
N ASN A 60 4.45 4.56 -2.43
CA ASN A 60 4.45 4.60 -3.89
C ASN A 60 5.79 4.16 -4.50
N ASP A 61 6.91 4.45 -3.83
CA ASP A 61 8.23 3.91 -4.21
C ASP A 61 8.23 2.36 -4.13
N LYS A 62 7.60 1.78 -3.10
CA LYS A 62 7.46 0.31 -2.98
C LYS A 62 6.48 -0.27 -4.00
N ARG A 63 5.32 0.35 -4.19
CA ARG A 63 4.29 -0.10 -5.15
C ARG A 63 4.81 -0.15 -6.59
N ALA A 64 5.69 0.79 -6.97
CA ALA A 64 6.30 0.80 -8.29
C ALA A 64 7.12 -0.48 -8.58
N ILE A 65 7.74 -1.08 -7.57
CA ILE A 65 8.51 -2.35 -7.71
C ILE A 65 7.59 -3.50 -8.17
N HIS A 66 6.31 -3.46 -7.78
CA HIS A 66 5.33 -4.53 -7.99
C HIS A 66 4.35 -4.22 -9.13
N ASN A 67 4.65 -3.21 -9.96
CA ASN A 67 3.75 -2.73 -11.01
C ASN A 67 2.36 -2.33 -10.48
N ALA A 68 2.29 -1.83 -9.24
CA ALA A 68 1.05 -1.36 -8.64
C ALA A 68 0.87 0.16 -8.85
N PRO A 69 -0.32 0.64 -9.26
CA PRO A 69 -0.57 2.07 -9.45
C PRO A 69 -0.32 2.87 -8.17
N PRO A 70 0.15 4.12 -8.25
CA PRO A 70 0.40 4.93 -7.06
C PRO A 70 -0.91 5.24 -6.32
N LEU A 71 -0.83 5.28 -4.98
CA LEU A 71 -1.91 5.73 -4.12
C LEU A 71 -1.95 7.25 -4.05
N VAL A 72 -3.12 7.77 -3.67
CA VAL A 72 -3.32 9.17 -3.28
C VAL A 72 -3.76 9.28 -1.83
N LEU A 73 -3.42 10.39 -1.17
CA LEU A 73 -3.91 10.66 0.18
C LEU A 73 -5.41 10.99 0.15
N ASP A 74 -6.14 10.47 1.12
CA ASP A 74 -7.55 10.81 1.35
C ASP A 74 -7.72 11.47 2.72
N ALA A 75 -8.45 12.58 2.77
CA ALA A 75 -8.60 13.38 3.99
C ALA A 75 -9.40 12.65 5.08
N THR A 76 -10.40 11.87 4.72
CA THR A 76 -11.22 11.09 5.67
C THR A 76 -10.37 9.99 6.29
N LEU A 77 -9.69 9.19 5.46
CA LEU A 77 -8.78 8.14 5.94
C LEU A 77 -7.67 8.70 6.83
N ASN A 78 -7.14 9.88 6.51
CA ASN A 78 -6.13 10.56 7.31
C ASN A 78 -6.62 10.92 8.71
N ASN A 79 -7.87 11.38 8.82
CA ASN A 79 -8.46 11.77 10.10
C ASN A 79 -8.77 10.54 10.96
N GLU A 80 -9.33 9.49 10.35
CA GLU A 80 -9.62 8.23 11.04
C GLU A 80 -8.34 7.56 11.54
N ALA A 81 -7.32 7.44 10.67
CA ALA A 81 -6.03 6.88 11.06
C ALA A 81 -5.38 7.69 12.18
N GLN A 82 -5.51 9.03 12.17
CA GLN A 82 -4.97 9.90 13.22
C GLN A 82 -5.68 9.67 14.56
N ALA A 83 -7.01 9.67 14.57
CA ALA A 83 -7.81 9.41 15.77
C ALA A 83 -7.46 8.03 16.37
N TYR A 84 -7.23 7.03 15.52
CA TYR A 84 -6.89 5.69 15.99
C TYR A 84 -5.47 5.60 16.54
N ALA A 85 -4.49 6.27 15.91
CA ALA A 85 -3.12 6.34 16.42
C ALA A 85 -3.08 6.97 17.83
N GLU A 86 -3.85 8.03 18.06
CA GLU A 86 -3.99 8.71 19.36
C GLU A 86 -4.66 7.81 20.39
N TYR A 87 -5.70 7.04 20.00
CA TYR A 87 -6.34 6.06 20.86
C TYR A 87 -5.35 4.96 21.29
N LEU A 88 -4.61 4.37 20.35
CA LEU A 88 -3.63 3.32 20.63
C LEU A 88 -2.55 3.79 21.61
N LEU A 89 -2.01 5.00 21.39
CA LEU A 89 -1.02 5.61 22.29
C LEU A 89 -1.60 5.86 23.68
N SER A 90 -2.76 6.52 23.77
CA SER A 90 -3.37 6.93 25.06
C SER A 90 -3.76 5.73 25.93
N ASN A 91 -4.07 4.60 25.31
CA ASN A 91 -4.47 3.37 26.00
C ASN A 91 -3.36 2.32 26.07
N ASN A 92 -2.16 2.62 25.55
CA ASN A 92 -1.05 1.67 25.43
C ASN A 92 -1.45 0.33 24.80
N LYS A 93 -2.25 0.38 23.72
CA LYS A 93 -2.72 -0.81 22.98
C LYS A 93 -2.02 -0.92 21.64
N PHE A 94 -1.94 -2.14 21.10
CA PHE A 94 -1.51 -2.41 19.74
C PHE A 94 -2.40 -3.52 19.19
N ILE A 95 -3.58 -3.12 18.73
CA ILE A 95 -4.70 -4.00 18.34
C ILE A 95 -5.35 -3.39 17.10
N HIS A 96 -5.88 -4.23 16.21
CA HIS A 96 -6.56 -3.73 15.03
C HIS A 96 -7.92 -3.13 15.38
N CYS A 97 -8.31 -2.16 14.56
CA CYS A 97 -9.62 -1.54 14.68
C CYS A 97 -10.77 -2.55 14.54
N SER A 98 -10.60 -3.56 13.67
CA SER A 98 -11.54 -4.67 13.49
C SER A 98 -11.82 -5.45 14.78
N ASP A 99 -10.81 -5.61 15.63
CA ASP A 99 -10.88 -6.49 16.81
C ASP A 99 -11.65 -5.83 17.97
N ILE A 100 -11.87 -4.51 17.89
CA ILE A 100 -12.58 -3.74 18.91
C ILE A 100 -13.80 -3.02 18.36
N ARG A 101 -14.15 -3.25 17.09
CA ARG A 101 -15.28 -2.57 16.42
C ARG A 101 -16.60 -2.80 17.15
N ASP A 102 -16.82 -4.01 17.68
CA ASP A 102 -18.04 -4.37 18.42
C ASP A 102 -18.16 -3.68 19.78
N GLN A 103 -17.09 -3.04 20.28
CA GLN A 103 -17.11 -2.27 21.53
C GLN A 103 -17.76 -0.88 21.35
N ASN A 104 -18.09 -0.49 20.12
CA ASN A 104 -18.88 0.69 19.79
C ASN A 104 -18.29 2.01 20.35
N ILE A 105 -16.96 2.07 20.46
CA ILE A 105 -16.23 3.23 20.99
C ILE A 105 -16.29 4.35 19.95
N GLN A 106 -16.91 5.47 20.32
CA GLN A 106 -17.12 6.60 19.42
C GLN A 106 -15.84 7.44 19.26
N GLY A 107 -15.64 8.00 18.06
CA GLY A 107 -14.62 9.02 17.80
C GLY A 107 -13.17 8.52 17.72
N ILE A 108 -12.94 7.21 17.69
CA ILE A 108 -11.58 6.64 17.58
C ILE A 108 -11.14 6.38 16.13
N GLY A 109 -11.94 6.82 15.14
CA GLY A 109 -11.67 6.54 13.72
C GLY A 109 -11.91 5.08 13.32
N CYS A 110 -12.73 4.36 14.09
CA CYS A 110 -13.19 2.99 13.81
C CYS A 110 -14.67 2.92 13.41
N ASP A 111 -15.29 4.07 13.20
CA ASP A 111 -16.66 4.18 12.76
C ASP A 111 -16.83 3.63 11.33
N ALA A 112 -18.06 3.20 11.03
CA ALA A 112 -18.39 2.50 9.79
C ALA A 112 -18.25 3.35 8.52
N SER A 113 -17.81 4.61 8.60
CA SER A 113 -17.60 5.52 7.46
C SER A 113 -16.70 4.92 6.39
N THR A 114 -15.76 4.05 6.78
CA THR A 114 -14.96 3.24 5.85
C THR A 114 -14.86 1.80 6.32
N SER A 115 -15.99 1.14 6.59
CA SER A 115 -16.05 -0.26 7.03
C SER A 115 -15.32 -1.25 6.12
N GLU A 116 -15.01 -0.86 4.87
CA GLU A 116 -14.28 -1.62 3.86
C GLU A 116 -12.79 -1.26 3.77
N ALA A 117 -12.30 -0.35 4.63
CA ALA A 117 -10.91 0.06 4.60
C ALA A 117 -10.02 -1.03 5.22
N GLY A 118 -8.90 -1.32 4.55
CA GLY A 118 -7.81 -2.12 5.12
C GLY A 118 -7.01 -1.31 6.14
N GLU A 119 -6.21 -1.99 6.97
CA GLU A 119 -5.42 -1.35 8.03
C GLU A 119 -4.03 -1.98 8.17
N ASN A 120 -3.00 -1.14 8.32
CA ASN A 120 -1.70 -1.55 8.85
C ASN A 120 -1.38 -0.74 10.10
N LEU A 121 -0.76 -1.40 11.10
CA LEU A 121 -0.31 -0.78 12.35
C LEU A 121 1.20 -0.91 12.48
N ALA A 122 1.86 0.13 12.98
CA ALA A 122 3.26 0.07 13.36
C ALA A 122 3.51 0.82 14.66
N LYS A 123 4.47 0.31 15.44
CA LYS A 123 4.94 0.94 16.67
C LYS A 123 6.46 0.95 16.67
N SER A 124 7.06 2.05 17.07
CA SER A 124 8.50 2.14 17.33
C SER A 124 8.81 1.96 18.82
N GLY A 125 10.01 1.48 19.14
CA GLY A 125 10.47 1.29 20.52
C GLY A 125 10.79 2.59 21.28
N GLY A 126 10.67 3.75 20.63
CA GLY A 126 10.96 5.06 21.23
C GLY A 126 10.22 6.18 20.50
N GLN A 127 10.43 7.42 20.91
CA GLN A 127 9.81 8.59 20.28
C GLN A 127 10.57 8.95 18.99
N VAL A 128 10.07 8.44 17.86
CA VAL A 128 10.64 8.70 16.54
C VAL A 128 9.67 9.55 15.73
N ASP A 129 10.04 10.80 15.50
CA ASP A 129 9.15 11.76 14.85
C ASP A 129 8.86 11.39 13.39
N ASN A 130 9.90 11.14 12.59
CA ASN A 130 9.73 10.71 11.19
C ASN A 130 9.86 9.18 11.03
N TYR A 131 9.13 8.41 11.84
CA TYR A 131 9.19 6.95 11.80
C TYR A 131 8.65 6.40 10.48
N ASP A 132 9.52 5.80 9.65
CA ASP A 132 9.09 5.15 8.41
C ASP A 132 8.40 3.81 8.74
N ALA A 133 7.08 3.84 8.87
CA ALA A 133 6.28 2.63 9.07
C ALA A 133 6.16 1.76 7.82
N THR A 134 6.42 2.30 6.63
CA THR A 134 6.33 1.54 5.37
C THR A 134 7.46 0.53 5.28
N ALA A 135 8.65 0.87 5.76
CA ALA A 135 9.81 -0.01 5.74
C ALA A 135 9.54 -1.38 6.42
N PRO A 136 9.12 -1.46 7.69
CA PRO A 136 8.85 -2.75 8.33
C PRO A 136 7.69 -3.50 7.67
N TRP A 137 6.60 -2.81 7.28
CA TRP A 137 5.48 -3.44 6.58
C TRP A 137 5.91 -4.06 5.25
N TYR A 138 6.73 -3.35 4.47
CA TYR A 138 7.22 -3.85 3.20
C TYR A 138 8.26 -4.96 3.35
N ASN A 139 9.06 -4.97 4.42
CA ASN A 139 10.09 -5.98 4.63
C ASN A 139 9.54 -7.41 4.74
N GLU A 140 8.25 -7.58 5.02
CA GLU A 140 7.58 -8.88 4.96
C GLU A 140 7.61 -9.52 3.56
N VAL A 141 7.92 -8.75 2.51
CA VAL A 141 8.16 -9.27 1.15
C VAL A 141 9.21 -10.38 1.11
N ASN A 142 10.14 -10.41 2.07
CA ASN A 142 11.17 -11.45 2.16
C ASN A 142 10.59 -12.82 2.53
N GLU A 143 9.46 -12.83 3.26
CA GLU A 143 8.74 -14.01 3.72
C GLU A 143 7.57 -14.38 2.80
N TYR A 144 7.22 -13.51 1.84
CA TYR A 144 6.11 -13.77 0.93
C TYR A 144 6.48 -14.80 -0.14
N ASP A 145 5.69 -15.86 -0.23
CA ASP A 145 5.78 -16.83 -1.31
C ASP A 145 5.00 -16.35 -2.55
N PHE A 146 5.73 -15.85 -3.53
CA PHE A 146 5.16 -15.40 -4.81
C PHE A 146 4.67 -16.56 -5.70
N CYS A 147 5.04 -17.80 -5.39
CA CYS A 147 4.60 -19.01 -6.09
C CYS A 147 3.34 -19.62 -5.47
N ASP A 148 3.09 -19.38 -4.18
CA ASP A 148 1.85 -19.75 -3.47
C ASP A 148 1.24 -18.51 -2.79
N GLN A 149 0.63 -17.66 -3.62
CA GLN A 149 0.16 -16.35 -3.19
C GLN A 149 -1.13 -16.45 -2.36
N GLY A 150 -1.07 -15.97 -1.12
CA GLY A 150 -2.21 -15.97 -0.22
C GLY A 150 -2.06 -15.02 0.95
N PHE A 151 -3.01 -15.13 1.90
CA PHE A 151 -2.91 -14.44 3.18
C PHE A 151 -1.99 -15.21 4.12
N SER A 152 -1.15 -14.46 4.84
CA SER A 152 -0.53 -14.95 6.08
C SER A 152 -0.44 -13.81 7.07
N GLU A 153 -0.46 -14.11 8.36
CA GLU A 153 -0.27 -13.11 9.41
C GLU A 153 1.12 -12.45 9.34
N GLN A 154 2.10 -13.12 8.72
CA GLN A 154 3.48 -12.63 8.59
C GLN A 154 3.69 -11.70 7.39
N THR A 155 2.74 -11.67 6.44
CA THR A 155 2.89 -10.96 5.16
C THR A 155 1.73 -10.03 4.83
N GLY A 156 0.74 -9.93 5.72
CA GLY A 156 -0.48 -9.16 5.50
C GLY A 156 -0.22 -7.66 5.37
N HIS A 157 0.80 -7.12 6.04
CA HIS A 157 1.11 -5.70 5.90
C HIS A 157 1.74 -5.42 4.53
N PHE A 158 2.67 -6.25 4.08
CA PHE A 158 3.27 -6.16 2.75
C PHE A 158 2.21 -6.20 1.66
N THR A 159 1.34 -7.23 1.66
CA THR A 159 0.34 -7.40 0.61
C THR A 159 -0.63 -6.23 0.54
N GLN A 160 -0.99 -5.63 1.68
CA GLN A 160 -1.81 -4.42 1.72
C GLN A 160 -1.08 -3.20 1.14
N VAL A 161 0.22 -3.01 1.43
CA VAL A 161 1.02 -1.88 0.87
C VAL A 161 1.02 -1.93 -0.65
N VAL A 162 1.19 -3.11 -1.24
CA VAL A 162 1.32 -3.28 -2.70
C VAL A 162 0.02 -3.61 -3.43
N TRP A 163 -1.09 -3.70 -2.71
CA TRP A 163 -2.39 -4.10 -3.28
C TRP A 163 -2.82 -3.22 -4.47
N LYS A 164 -2.89 -3.80 -5.68
CA LYS A 164 -3.21 -3.06 -6.92
C LYS A 164 -4.61 -2.45 -6.92
N GLY A 165 -5.59 -3.14 -6.34
CA GLY A 165 -6.97 -2.64 -6.23
C GLY A 165 -7.16 -1.48 -5.26
N THR A 166 -6.21 -1.23 -4.35
CA THR A 166 -6.25 -0.09 -3.43
C THR A 166 -5.82 1.17 -4.17
N THR A 167 -6.57 2.26 -4.00
CA THR A 167 -6.34 3.53 -4.72
C THR A 167 -6.07 4.71 -3.79
N LYS A 168 -6.59 4.65 -2.56
CA LYS A 168 -6.48 5.72 -1.57
C LYS A 168 -5.85 5.20 -0.28
N VAL A 169 -5.13 6.09 0.40
CA VAL A 169 -4.56 5.82 1.72
C VAL A 169 -4.65 7.03 2.63
N GLY A 170 -4.75 6.81 3.94
CA GLY A 170 -4.58 7.83 4.97
C GLY A 170 -3.63 7.36 6.05
N PHE A 171 -2.87 8.29 6.64
CA PHE A 171 -1.92 8.00 7.71
C PHE A 171 -2.17 8.85 8.95
N GLY A 172 -2.10 8.19 10.11
CA GLY A 172 -2.08 8.78 11.42
C GLY A 172 -0.77 8.51 12.15
N ARG A 173 -0.35 9.45 13.00
CA ARG A 173 0.85 9.34 13.82
C ARG A 173 0.62 9.96 15.20
N ALA A 174 0.87 9.20 16.25
CA ALA A 174 0.87 9.69 17.63
C ALA A 174 2.20 9.37 18.31
N ILE A 175 2.80 10.35 18.98
CA ILE A 175 4.10 10.23 19.64
C ILE A 175 3.93 10.50 21.13
N GLY A 176 4.41 9.60 21.99
CA GLY A 176 4.36 9.79 23.44
C GLY A 176 5.29 8.85 24.19
N ALA A 177 5.12 8.74 25.50
CA ALA A 177 5.99 7.91 26.35
C ALA A 177 6.02 6.43 25.91
N GLY A 178 4.93 5.94 25.30
CA GLY A 178 4.83 4.58 24.74
C GLY A 178 5.52 4.39 23.38
N GLY A 179 6.17 5.41 22.81
CA GLY A 179 6.78 5.39 21.48
C GLY A 179 5.96 6.12 20.43
N THR A 180 6.31 5.93 19.15
CA THR A 180 5.49 6.40 18.01
C THR A 180 4.58 5.29 17.51
N TYR A 181 3.28 5.58 17.49
CA TYR A 181 2.23 4.75 16.88
C TYR A 181 1.87 5.30 15.51
N VAL A 182 1.74 4.41 14.53
CA VAL A 182 1.37 4.74 13.16
C VAL A 182 0.24 3.83 12.72
N VAL A 183 -0.77 4.43 12.11
CA VAL A 183 -1.90 3.73 11.49
C VAL A 183 -1.95 4.14 10.03
N ALA A 184 -2.11 3.17 9.14
CA ALA A 184 -2.47 3.39 7.74
C ALA A 184 -3.84 2.80 7.46
N ARG A 185 -4.71 3.55 6.77
CA ARG A 185 -6.03 3.09 6.30
C ARG A 185 -6.07 3.11 4.78
N TYR A 186 -6.58 2.05 4.17
CA TYR A 186 -6.50 1.81 2.72
C TYR A 186 -7.89 1.64 2.12
N LEU A 187 -8.21 2.30 1.00
CA LEU A 187 -9.51 2.16 0.34
C LEU A 187 -9.38 1.98 -1.19
N PRO A 188 -10.06 0.98 -1.79
CA PRO A 188 -10.61 -0.22 -1.13
C PRO A 188 -9.56 -0.98 -0.30
N GLY A 189 -10.00 -1.66 0.75
CA GLY A 189 -9.14 -2.55 1.53
C GLY A 189 -8.62 -3.73 0.69
N GLY A 190 -7.41 -4.16 1.01
CA GLY A 190 -6.77 -5.32 0.40
C GLY A 190 -7.01 -6.62 1.16
N ASN A 191 -6.15 -7.61 0.92
CA ASN A 191 -6.09 -8.89 1.65
C ASN A 191 -7.37 -9.74 1.61
N SER A 192 -8.30 -9.47 0.69
CA SER A 192 -9.59 -10.15 0.56
C SER A 192 -9.62 -11.25 -0.51
N GLY A 193 -8.48 -11.91 -0.75
CA GLY A 193 -8.31 -12.89 -1.83
C GLY A 193 -7.87 -12.26 -3.15
N LYS A 194 -7.75 -13.04 -4.23
CA LYS A 194 -7.21 -12.57 -5.53
C LYS A 194 -5.79 -11.98 -5.43
N TYR A 195 -4.95 -12.56 -4.59
CA TYR A 195 -3.56 -12.11 -4.35
C TYR A 195 -2.75 -12.06 -5.65
N TYR A 196 -2.87 -13.07 -6.50
CA TYR A 196 -2.23 -13.13 -7.83
C TYR A 196 -2.54 -11.95 -8.75
N LEU A 197 -3.73 -11.33 -8.61
CA LEU A 197 -4.09 -10.12 -9.38
C LEU A 197 -3.61 -8.83 -8.72
N ASN A 198 -3.30 -8.86 -7.42
CA ASN A 198 -3.15 -7.65 -6.61
C ASN A 198 -1.77 -7.43 -6.00
N VAL A 199 -0.95 -8.46 -5.81
CA VAL A 199 0.37 -8.31 -5.17
C VAL A 199 1.43 -7.92 -6.20
N GLY A 200 1.31 -8.39 -7.44
CA GLY A 200 2.28 -8.10 -8.50
C GLY A 200 3.52 -8.98 -8.47
N ASP A 201 4.55 -8.55 -9.18
CA ASP A 201 5.75 -9.36 -9.42
C ASP A 201 6.72 -9.32 -8.24
N ALA A 202 7.47 -10.40 -8.03
CA ALA A 202 8.53 -10.42 -7.04
C ALA A 202 9.62 -9.38 -7.38
N PRO A 203 10.20 -8.67 -6.38
CA PRO A 203 11.35 -7.80 -6.59
C PRO A 203 12.53 -8.56 -7.20
N ALA A 204 13.20 -7.96 -8.18
CA ALA A 204 14.36 -8.57 -8.85
C ALA A 204 15.48 -9.00 -7.88
N SER A 205 15.63 -8.32 -6.74
CA SER A 205 16.61 -8.65 -5.70
C SER A 205 16.34 -9.96 -4.97
N LEU A 206 15.09 -10.45 -4.99
CA LEU A 206 14.73 -11.74 -4.38
C LEU A 206 15.04 -12.94 -5.29
N ASN A 207 15.87 -12.71 -6.32
CA ASN A 207 16.54 -13.65 -7.23
C ASN A 207 16.19 -15.11 -6.92
N ARG A 208 15.03 -15.54 -7.42
CA ARG A 208 14.55 -16.91 -7.29
C ARG A 208 14.30 -17.42 -8.69
N ALA A 209 14.80 -18.63 -8.95
CA ALA A 209 14.45 -19.41 -10.13
C ALA A 209 12.96 -19.21 -10.39
N ALA A 210 12.59 -18.92 -11.65
CA ALA A 210 11.20 -18.91 -12.09
C ALA A 210 10.46 -20.00 -11.32
N CYS A 211 9.38 -19.64 -10.60
CA CYS A 211 8.59 -20.57 -9.79
C CYS A 211 8.63 -21.92 -10.48
N PRO A 212 9.23 -22.95 -9.86
CA PRO A 212 9.56 -24.21 -10.55
C PRO A 212 8.32 -24.55 -11.36
N PRO A 213 8.41 -24.65 -12.71
CA PRO A 213 7.27 -24.56 -13.60
C PRO A 213 6.19 -25.39 -12.96
N THR A 214 5.20 -24.68 -12.41
CA THR A 214 4.12 -25.35 -11.70
C THR A 214 3.65 -26.38 -12.71
N ALA A 215 3.57 -27.65 -12.29
CA ALA A 215 2.90 -28.61 -13.14
C ALA A 215 1.64 -27.90 -13.66
N PRO A 216 1.46 -27.76 -14.98
CA PRO A 216 0.39 -26.96 -15.55
C PRO A 216 -0.87 -27.35 -14.81
N PRO A 217 -1.71 -26.36 -14.41
CA PRO A 217 -2.72 -26.49 -13.36
C PRO A 217 -3.30 -27.89 -13.45
N SER A 218 -2.97 -28.73 -12.44
CA SER A 218 -2.97 -30.18 -12.58
C SER A 218 -4.12 -30.65 -13.47
N THR A 219 -3.88 -31.57 -14.40
CA THR A 219 -4.91 -32.16 -15.28
C THR A 219 -6.23 -32.49 -14.58
N THR A 220 -6.20 -32.69 -13.25
CA THR A 220 -7.31 -32.74 -12.29
C THR A 220 -8.24 -31.49 -12.24
N ARG A 221 -7.74 -30.25 -12.32
CA ARG A 221 -8.54 -29.01 -12.19
C ARG A 221 -9.22 -28.61 -13.50
N ILE A 222 -8.57 -28.83 -14.65
CA ILE A 222 -9.21 -28.71 -15.97
C ILE A 222 -10.31 -29.75 -16.10
N ALA A 223 -10.08 -30.99 -15.66
CA ALA A 223 -11.09 -32.03 -15.63
C ALA A 223 -12.29 -31.68 -14.72
N GLU A 224 -12.06 -31.03 -13.58
CA GLU A 224 -13.15 -30.57 -12.70
C GLU A 224 -13.92 -29.39 -13.31
N CYS A 225 -13.25 -28.43 -13.94
CA CYS A 225 -13.90 -27.36 -14.72
C CYS A 225 -14.76 -27.93 -15.86
N GLN A 226 -14.25 -28.93 -16.58
CA GLN A 226 -14.97 -29.65 -17.63
C GLN A 226 -16.16 -30.45 -17.08
N ARG A 227 -15.99 -31.08 -15.90
CA ARG A 227 -17.08 -31.79 -15.19
C ARG A 227 -18.18 -30.83 -14.78
N LEU A 228 -17.84 -29.69 -14.17
CA LEU A 228 -18.80 -28.67 -13.73
C LEU A 228 -19.52 -28.01 -14.91
N ALA A 229 -18.82 -27.65 -15.98
CA ALA A 229 -19.46 -27.13 -17.19
C ALA A 229 -20.39 -28.16 -17.85
N GLY A 230 -20.05 -29.46 -17.77
CA GLY A 230 -20.94 -30.54 -18.17
C GLY A 230 -22.17 -30.69 -17.27
N ILE A 231 -22.02 -30.52 -15.95
CA ILE A 231 -23.13 -30.56 -14.98
C ILE A 231 -24.11 -29.39 -15.20
N PHE A 232 -23.59 -28.19 -15.51
CA PHE A 232 -24.40 -26.98 -15.67
C PHE A 232 -24.73 -26.62 -17.13
N ASN A 233 -24.35 -27.47 -18.09
CA ASN A 233 -24.54 -27.29 -19.53
C ASN A 233 -24.05 -25.91 -20.06
N MET A 234 -22.87 -25.50 -19.62
CA MET A 234 -22.26 -24.20 -19.96
C MET A 234 -21.14 -24.34 -21.00
N ASN A 235 -20.93 -23.30 -21.81
CA ASN A 235 -19.76 -23.20 -22.69
C ASN A 235 -18.51 -22.83 -21.88
N LEU A 236 -17.39 -23.50 -22.19
CA LEU A 236 -16.08 -23.25 -21.60
C LEU A 236 -15.29 -22.33 -22.52
N TYR A 237 -14.86 -21.18 -22.00
CA TYR A 237 -13.92 -20.31 -22.71
C TYR A 237 -12.56 -20.41 -22.02
N TYR A 238 -11.57 -20.92 -22.76
CA TYR A 238 -10.17 -20.98 -22.34
C TYR A 238 -9.43 -19.85 -23.04
N ASP A 239 -8.78 -18.96 -22.29
CA ASP A 239 -7.83 -18.01 -22.88
C ASP A 239 -6.44 -18.56 -22.64
N GLU A 240 -5.86 -19.17 -23.68
CA GLU A 240 -4.53 -19.76 -23.64
C GLU A 240 -3.40 -18.72 -23.80
N ASN A 241 -3.71 -17.44 -24.02
CA ASN A 241 -2.70 -16.46 -24.44
C ASN A 241 -2.75 -15.09 -23.74
N THR A 242 -3.65 -14.80 -22.79
CA THR A 242 -3.57 -13.54 -22.03
C THR A 242 -3.90 -13.66 -20.52
N ASP A 243 -3.00 -13.14 -19.68
CA ASP A 243 -3.16 -12.96 -18.22
C ASP A 243 -4.21 -11.86 -17.85
N LYS A 244 -5.21 -11.59 -18.69
CA LYS A 244 -6.31 -10.64 -18.41
C LYS A 244 -7.63 -11.06 -19.08
N PRO A 245 -8.78 -10.89 -18.40
CA PRO A 245 -10.06 -11.00 -19.08
C PRO A 245 -10.30 -9.79 -19.99
N SER A 246 -10.41 -10.00 -21.30
CA SER A 246 -11.07 -9.04 -22.19
C SER A 246 -12.57 -9.01 -21.83
N ALA A 247 -13.05 -7.86 -21.39
CA ALA A 247 -14.39 -7.68 -20.83
C ALA A 247 -15.46 -7.30 -21.89
N HIS A 248 -15.13 -7.32 -23.18
CA HIS A 248 -15.97 -6.66 -24.19
C HIS A 248 -16.76 -7.55 -25.15
N ASP A 249 -16.55 -8.87 -25.18
CA ASP A 249 -17.26 -9.79 -26.08
C ASP A 249 -17.60 -11.15 -25.44
N LYS A 250 -18.11 -11.17 -24.19
CA LYS A 250 -18.54 -12.43 -23.55
C LYS A 250 -20.06 -12.51 -23.47
N PRO A 251 -20.71 -13.57 -24.01
CA PRO A 251 -22.14 -13.76 -23.85
C PRO A 251 -22.51 -13.96 -22.37
N ALA A 252 -23.72 -13.53 -22.00
CA ALA A 252 -24.23 -13.62 -20.65
C ALA A 252 -24.29 -15.11 -20.22
N CYS A 253 -23.65 -15.41 -19.09
CA CYS A 253 -23.38 -16.76 -18.52
C CYS A 253 -22.17 -17.49 -19.14
N SER A 254 -20.96 -17.15 -18.69
CA SER A 254 -19.71 -17.86 -19.04
C SER A 254 -18.98 -18.36 -17.78
N LEU A 255 -18.49 -19.60 -17.79
CA LEU A 255 -17.58 -20.12 -16.76
C LEU A 255 -16.15 -19.75 -17.16
N VAL A 256 -15.47 -18.96 -16.33
CA VAL A 256 -14.07 -18.58 -16.57
C VAL A 256 -13.17 -19.42 -15.69
N CYS A 257 -12.41 -20.33 -16.31
CA CYS A 257 -11.43 -21.17 -15.62
C CYS A 257 -10.06 -20.49 -15.70
N ASP A 258 -9.59 -19.96 -14.58
CA ASP A 258 -8.26 -19.35 -14.43
C ASP A 258 -7.28 -20.41 -13.88
N PRO A 259 -6.04 -20.51 -14.39
CA PRO A 259 -5.02 -21.42 -13.87
C PRO A 259 -4.84 -21.38 -12.34
N GLY A 260 -5.18 -20.25 -11.69
CA GLY A 260 -5.10 -20.09 -10.23
C GLY A 260 -6.36 -20.49 -9.46
N ASN A 261 -7.57 -20.39 -10.04
CA ASN A 261 -8.86 -20.65 -9.36
C ASN A 261 -10.03 -20.89 -10.35
N ILE A 262 -11.01 -21.73 -9.97
CA ILE A 262 -12.31 -21.79 -10.65
C ILE A 262 -13.17 -20.62 -10.11
N VAL A 263 -13.39 -19.58 -10.92
CA VAL A 263 -14.20 -18.42 -10.51
C VAL A 263 -15.49 -18.38 -11.32
N PHE A 264 -16.63 -18.52 -10.65
CA PHE A 264 -17.94 -18.25 -11.24
C PHE A 264 -18.14 -16.73 -11.28
N SER A 265 -18.29 -16.14 -12.47
CA SER A 265 -18.60 -14.71 -12.62
C SER A 265 -19.96 -14.55 -13.27
N PHE A 266 -20.86 -13.82 -12.62
CA PHE A 266 -22.17 -13.44 -13.14
C PHE A 266 -22.16 -11.93 -13.39
N ASN A 267 -22.28 -11.49 -14.65
CA ASN A 267 -22.55 -10.08 -14.91
C ASN A 267 -24.05 -9.83 -14.65
N GLN A 268 -24.38 -9.21 -13.51
CA GLN A 268 -25.67 -8.55 -13.34
C GLN A 268 -25.67 -7.27 -14.17
N ILE A 269 -26.36 -7.29 -15.30
CA ILE A 269 -26.90 -6.08 -15.91
C ILE A 269 -28.42 -6.27 -15.88
N GLU A 270 -29.13 -5.34 -15.25
CA GLU A 270 -30.58 -5.35 -15.15
C GLU A 270 -31.21 -5.35 -16.55
N GLY A 271 -32.07 -6.34 -16.82
CA GLY A 271 -32.92 -6.40 -18.01
C GLY A 271 -32.42 -7.33 -19.12
N GLN A 272 -33.02 -8.54 -19.15
CA GLN A 272 -32.91 -9.60 -20.17
C GLN A 272 -31.54 -10.27 -20.33
N LEU A 273 -31.44 -11.49 -19.78
CA LEU A 273 -30.30 -12.40 -19.92
C LEU A 273 -30.62 -13.42 -21.02
N ASP A 274 -30.05 -13.21 -22.22
CA ASP A 274 -30.00 -14.24 -23.28
C ASP A 274 -28.68 -15.03 -23.13
N CYS A 275 -28.77 -16.36 -23.00
CA CYS A 275 -27.65 -17.31 -23.00
C CYS A 275 -27.70 -18.19 -24.26
N GLU A 276 -26.56 -18.70 -24.72
CA GLU A 276 -26.48 -19.56 -25.91
C GLU A 276 -26.11 -20.99 -25.53
N LYS A 277 -26.98 -21.95 -25.89
CA LYS A 277 -26.81 -23.39 -25.65
C LYS A 277 -25.80 -24.00 -26.61
N ARG A 278 -25.31 -25.19 -26.29
CA ARG A 278 -24.34 -25.94 -27.11
C ARG A 278 -24.80 -26.27 -28.53
N ASP A 279 -26.12 -26.26 -28.76
CA ASP A 279 -26.74 -26.48 -30.05
C ASP A 279 -26.94 -25.17 -30.86
N GLY A 280 -26.45 -24.04 -30.34
CA GLY A 280 -26.59 -22.71 -30.95
C GLY A 280 -27.94 -22.05 -30.73
N SER A 281 -28.82 -22.64 -29.90
CA SER A 281 -30.10 -22.01 -29.54
C SER A 281 -29.95 -21.03 -28.38
N THR A 282 -30.70 -19.93 -28.42
CA THR A 282 -30.73 -18.94 -27.34
C THR A 282 -31.78 -19.30 -26.28
N GLY A 283 -31.47 -19.07 -25.01
CA GLY A 283 -32.33 -19.32 -23.86
C GLY A 283 -32.18 -18.26 -22.77
N MET A 284 -32.88 -18.42 -21.65
CA MET A 284 -32.79 -17.52 -20.51
C MET A 284 -32.01 -18.15 -19.36
N CYS A 285 -31.16 -17.37 -18.68
CA CYS A 285 -30.48 -17.84 -17.47
C CYS A 285 -31.44 -17.77 -16.25
N VAL A 286 -31.92 -18.93 -15.79
CA VAL A 286 -32.75 -19.08 -14.58
C VAL A 286 -32.06 -20.02 -13.59
N SER A 287 -31.80 -19.56 -12.37
CA SER A 287 -31.28 -20.40 -11.26
C SER A 287 -30.05 -21.24 -11.64
N ASN A 288 -29.08 -20.63 -12.33
CA ASN A 288 -27.83 -21.27 -12.80
C ASN A 288 -28.00 -22.31 -13.93
N VAL A 289 -29.13 -22.26 -14.67
CA VAL A 289 -29.39 -23.11 -15.84
C VAL A 289 -29.78 -22.22 -17.02
N CYS A 290 -29.18 -22.46 -18.18
CA CYS A 290 -29.64 -21.87 -19.45
C CYS A 290 -30.85 -22.68 -19.95
N THR A 291 -32.06 -22.15 -19.72
CA THR A 291 -33.35 -22.80 -20.04
C THR A 291 -33.91 -22.32 -21.36
#